data_AF-A0A3P1T140-F1
#
_entry.id   AF-A0A3P1T140-F1
#
_cell.length_a   1.000
_cell.length_b   1.000
_cell.length_c   1.000
_cell.angle_alpha   90.00
_cell.angle_beta   90.00
_cell.angle_gamma   90.00
#
_symmetry.space_group_name_H-M   'P 1'
#
loop_
_entity.id
_entity.type
_entity.pdbx_description
1 polymer ?
#
loop_
_entity_poly.entity_id
_entity_poly.type
_entity_poly.pdbx_seq_one_letter_code
_entity_poly.pdbx_strand_id
1 'polypeptide(L)'
;MIQDLHPDAGVLRGVVALTVNGASSAVSFTLDDETGSSPAASEAERLVAQWNGFLGRVDLDALLRRIAVEVNECCWSQSDFEPTPQDHDDLVADMWLAEVRAHQHDLALWLRSRSALPDMQIVATVGQDGEVEDLEIIEL
;
A
#
# COMPACT_ATOMS: atom_id res chain seq x y z
N MET A 1 7.77 -6.87 7.97
CA MET A 1 7.65 -6.79 9.44
C MET A 1 8.26 -5.47 9.90
N ILE A 2 7.50 -4.70 10.68
CA ILE A 2 7.71 -3.28 11.03
C ILE A 2 8.79 -3.13 12.10
N GLN A 3 9.73 -2.20 11.88
CA GLN A 3 10.92 -1.97 12.71
C GLN A 3 11.30 -0.49 12.74
N ASP A 4 12.20 -0.14 13.67
CA ASP A 4 12.82 1.18 13.79
C ASP A 4 11.82 2.34 13.91
N LEU A 5 10.69 2.10 14.59
CA LEU A 5 9.68 3.12 14.84
C LEU A 5 10.20 4.22 15.76
N HIS A 6 10.12 5.46 15.31
CA HIS A 6 10.48 6.64 16.06
C HIS A 6 9.53 7.81 15.74
N PRO A 7 9.30 8.73 16.68
CA PRO A 7 8.52 9.94 16.40
C PRO A 7 9.22 10.82 15.37
N ASP A 8 8.49 11.24 14.34
CA ASP A 8 8.91 12.24 13.35
C ASP A 8 7.69 13.04 12.86
N ALA A 9 7.82 14.37 12.83
CA ALA A 9 6.78 15.30 12.36
C ALA A 9 5.37 15.06 12.95
N GLY A 10 5.27 14.57 14.19
CA GLY A 10 3.99 14.33 14.85
C GLY A 10 3.39 12.95 14.58
N VAL A 11 4.02 12.08 13.80
CA VAL A 11 3.63 10.68 13.55
C VAL A 11 4.75 9.72 13.97
N LEU A 12 4.49 8.41 13.96
CA LEU A 12 5.55 7.40 14.13
C LEU A 12 6.02 6.92 12.76
N ARG A 13 7.32 7.00 12.50
CA ARG A 13 7.95 6.54 11.25
C ARG A 13 8.92 5.40 11.51
N GLY A 14 9.00 4.47 10.57
CA GLY A 14 9.92 3.35 10.62
C GLY A 14 10.05 2.71 9.24
N VAL A 15 10.41 1.44 9.25
CA VAL A 15 10.53 0.64 8.03
C VAL A 15 9.74 -0.66 8.17
N VAL A 16 9.18 -1.13 7.06
CA VAL A 16 8.54 -2.44 6.98
C VAL A 16 9.22 -3.26 5.89
N ALA A 17 9.75 -4.43 6.27
CA ALA A 17 10.27 -5.38 5.30
C ALA A 17 9.11 -6.20 4.70
N LEU A 18 8.94 -6.15 3.37
CA LEU A 18 7.88 -6.87 2.66
C LEU A 18 8.49 -7.70 1.55
N THR A 19 7.89 -8.85 1.26
CA THR A 19 8.28 -9.69 0.12
C THR A 19 7.20 -9.59 -0.93
N VAL A 20 7.57 -9.13 -2.12
CA VAL A 20 6.70 -8.99 -3.29
C VAL A 20 7.39 -9.67 -4.46
N ASN A 21 6.68 -10.55 -5.17
CA ASN A 21 7.18 -11.33 -6.30
C ASN A 21 8.50 -12.06 -5.98
N GLY A 22 8.61 -12.58 -4.75
CA GLY A 22 9.80 -13.27 -4.25
C GLY A 22 11.00 -12.38 -3.90
N ALA A 23 10.88 -11.06 -4.04
CA ALA A 23 11.91 -10.10 -3.66
C ALA A 23 11.55 -9.39 -2.36
N SER A 24 12.45 -9.44 -1.38
CA SER A 24 12.29 -8.70 -0.12
C SER A 24 12.84 -7.28 -0.23
N SER A 25 12.03 -6.30 0.12
CA SER A 25 12.37 -4.88 0.12
C SER A 25 11.98 -4.22 1.44
N ALA A 26 12.81 -3.31 1.93
CA ALA A 26 12.46 -2.42 3.04
C ALA A 26 11.73 -1.20 2.48
N VAL A 27 10.55 -0.91 3.00
CA VAL A 27 9.68 0.19 2.57
C VAL A 27 9.45 1.13 3.76
N SER A 28 9.35 2.42 3.51
CA SER A 28 8.98 3.40 4.54
C SER A 28 7.61 3.05 5.13
N PHE A 29 7.52 3.13 6.46
CA PHE A 29 6.30 2.86 7.20
C PHE A 29 5.94 4.06 8.06
N THR A 30 4.68 4.47 8.03
CA THR A 30 4.13 5.55 8.86
C THR A 30 2.94 5.02 9.64
N LEU A 31 2.86 5.38 10.91
CA LEU A 31 1.75 5.06 11.82
C LEU A 31 1.25 6.33 12.47
N ASP A 32 -0.05 6.58 12.32
CA ASP A 32 -0.75 7.70 12.94
C ASP A 32 -2.16 7.27 13.40
N ASP A 33 -2.85 8.17 14.10
CA ASP A 33 -4.17 7.96 14.71
C ASP A 33 -5.35 8.44 13.83
N GLU A 34 -5.16 8.51 12.50
CA GLU A 34 -6.13 9.03 11.50
C GLU A 34 -6.38 10.54 11.60
N THR A 35 -5.93 11.20 12.68
CA THR A 35 -5.92 12.67 12.80
C THR A 35 -4.61 13.30 12.33
N GLY A 36 -3.67 12.46 11.86
CA GLY A 36 -2.31 12.86 11.53
C GLY A 36 -1.41 13.03 12.76
N SER A 37 -1.78 12.42 13.90
CA SER A 37 -1.01 12.47 15.15
C SER A 37 -0.49 11.09 15.54
N SER A 38 0.56 11.06 16.35
CA SER A 38 1.14 9.83 16.85
C SER A 38 0.17 9.19 17.83
N PRO A 39 -0.13 7.89 17.70
CA PRO A 39 -0.91 7.19 18.71
C PRO A 39 -0.17 7.16 20.04
N ALA A 40 -0.91 6.99 21.13
CA ALA A 40 -0.31 6.73 22.44
C ALA A 40 0.56 5.47 22.40
N ALA A 41 1.64 5.40 23.18
CA ALA A 41 2.61 4.32 23.11
C ALA A 41 1.99 2.90 23.21
N SER A 42 1.04 2.70 24.13
CA SER A 42 0.34 1.42 24.29
C SER A 42 -0.53 1.05 23.08
N GLU A 43 -1.06 2.05 22.39
CA GLU A 43 -1.82 1.85 21.16
C GLU A 43 -0.90 1.58 19.98
N ALA A 44 0.23 2.30 19.89
CA ALA A 44 1.25 2.05 18.88
C ALA A 44 1.72 0.60 18.91
N GLU A 45 2.06 0.07 20.09
CA GLU A 45 2.46 -1.34 20.26
C GLU A 45 1.39 -2.33 19.77
N ARG A 46 0.13 -2.06 20.10
CA ARG A 46 -1.02 -2.87 19.67
C ARG A 46 -1.18 -2.85 18.15
N LEU A 47 -1.15 -1.66 17.53
CA LEU A 47 -1.32 -1.49 16.10
C LEU A 47 -0.16 -2.12 15.32
N VAL A 48 1.07 -1.99 15.81
CA VAL A 48 2.23 -2.65 15.21
C VAL A 48 2.09 -4.17 15.25
N ALA A 49 1.64 -4.74 16.37
CA ALA A 49 1.40 -6.18 16.46
C ALA A 49 0.28 -6.64 15.50
N GLN A 50 -0.81 -5.89 15.43
CA GLN A 50 -1.92 -6.13 14.50
C GLN A 50 -1.44 -6.14 13.05
N TRP A 51 -0.76 -5.08 12.62
CA TRP A 51 -0.34 -4.92 11.23
C TRP A 51 0.81 -5.85 10.84
N ASN A 52 1.71 -6.20 11.77
CA ASN A 52 2.67 -7.28 11.53
C ASN A 52 1.96 -8.63 11.33
N GLY A 53 0.92 -8.92 12.11
CA GLY A 53 0.12 -10.13 11.95
C GLY A 53 -0.60 -10.18 10.61
N PHE A 54 -1.17 -9.06 10.17
CA PHE A 54 -1.80 -8.92 8.85
C PHE A 54 -0.79 -9.06 7.70
N LEU A 55 0.31 -8.31 7.74
CA LEU A 55 1.33 -8.32 6.69
C LEU A 55 2.07 -9.66 6.61
N GLY A 56 2.10 -10.44 7.71
CA GLY A 56 2.67 -11.77 7.74
C GLY A 56 1.77 -12.87 7.15
N ARG A 57 0.48 -12.60 6.93
CA ARG A 57 -0.50 -13.58 6.42
C ARG A 57 -1.09 -13.21 5.06
N VAL A 58 -1.11 -11.92 4.70
CA VAL A 58 -1.69 -11.44 3.46
C VAL A 58 -0.85 -11.88 2.26
N ASP A 59 -1.52 -12.31 1.19
CA ASP A 59 -0.88 -12.54 -0.10
C ASP A 59 -0.72 -11.19 -0.82
N LEU A 60 0.47 -10.59 -0.67
CA LEU A 60 0.77 -9.28 -1.27
C LEU A 60 0.78 -9.33 -2.80
N ASP A 61 1.15 -10.45 -3.40
CA ASP A 61 1.19 -10.58 -4.86
C ASP A 61 -0.24 -10.61 -5.42
N ALA A 62 -1.14 -11.35 -4.76
CA ALA A 62 -2.57 -11.32 -5.09
C ALA A 62 -3.21 -9.94 -4.84
N LEU A 63 -2.83 -9.26 -3.75
CA LEU A 63 -3.31 -7.91 -3.44
C LEU A 63 -2.87 -6.90 -4.51
N LEU A 64 -1.59 -6.89 -4.89
CA LEU A 64 -1.08 -6.01 -5.94
C LEU A 64 -1.73 -6.30 -7.30
N ARG A 65 -2.04 -7.57 -7.60
CA ARG A 65 -2.79 -7.92 -8.81
C ARG A 65 -4.20 -7.33 -8.80
N ARG A 66 -4.91 -7.38 -7.67
CA ARG A 66 -6.26 -6.76 -7.56
C ARG A 66 -6.19 -5.25 -7.78
N ILE A 67 -5.22 -4.59 -7.14
CA ILE A 67 -4.97 -3.15 -7.34
C ILE A 67 -4.69 -2.85 -8.82
N ALA A 68 -3.84 -3.66 -9.48
CA ALA A 68 -3.52 -3.46 -10.89
C ALA A 68 -4.72 -3.65 -11.84
N VAL A 69 -5.65 -4.55 -11.50
CA VAL A 69 -6.91 -4.70 -12.25
C VAL A 69 -7.73 -3.41 -12.14
N GLU A 70 -7.98 -2.96 -10.91
CA GLU A 70 -8.80 -1.77 -10.66
C GLU A 70 -8.19 -0.50 -11.25
N VAL A 71 -6.87 -0.30 -11.13
CA VAL A 71 -6.16 0.82 -11.78
C VAL A 71 -6.37 0.81 -13.28
N ASN A 72 -6.17 -0.35 -13.94
CA ASN A 72 -6.35 -0.45 -15.39
C ASN A 72 -7.81 -0.17 -15.79
N GLU A 73 -8.77 -0.76 -15.08
CA GLU A 73 -10.20 -0.51 -15.33
C GLU A 73 -10.55 0.98 -15.18
N CYS A 74 -10.03 1.64 -14.14
CA CYS A 74 -10.21 3.08 -13.95
C CYS A 74 -9.60 3.90 -15.09
N CYS A 75 -8.35 3.64 -15.47
CA CYS A 75 -7.64 4.37 -16.53
C CYS A 75 -8.33 4.26 -17.89
N TRP A 76 -8.93 3.11 -18.19
CA TRP A 76 -9.56 2.83 -19.49
C TRP A 76 -11.08 2.94 -19.48
N SER A 77 -11.69 3.29 -18.35
CA SER A 77 -13.16 3.38 -18.16
C SER A 77 -13.90 4.27 -19.16
N GLN A 78 -13.21 5.25 -19.75
CA GLN A 78 -13.76 6.17 -20.76
C GLN A 78 -13.22 5.91 -22.17
N SER A 79 -12.65 4.75 -22.41
CA SER A 79 -12.09 4.33 -23.69
C SER A 79 -12.78 3.08 -24.22
N ASP A 80 -12.56 2.77 -25.50
CA ASP A 80 -12.98 1.50 -26.11
C ASP A 80 -11.97 0.36 -25.85
N PHE A 81 -10.90 0.61 -25.09
CA PHE A 81 -9.90 -0.39 -24.76
C PHE A 81 -10.35 -1.20 -23.54
N GLU A 82 -10.37 -2.52 -23.68
CA GLU A 82 -10.61 -3.46 -22.58
C GLU A 82 -9.27 -4.03 -22.11
N PRO A 83 -8.83 -3.75 -20.87
CA PRO A 83 -7.61 -4.32 -20.31
C PRO A 83 -7.63 -5.84 -20.33
N THR A 84 -6.50 -6.43 -20.70
CA THR A 84 -6.28 -7.88 -20.71
C THR A 84 -5.58 -8.34 -19.44
N PRO A 85 -5.59 -9.65 -19.12
CA PRO A 85 -4.80 -10.18 -18.02
C PRO A 85 -3.31 -9.83 -18.10
N GLN A 86 -2.75 -9.70 -19.31
CA GLN A 86 -1.36 -9.30 -19.50
C GLN A 86 -1.12 -7.85 -19.12
N ASP A 87 -2.04 -6.92 -19.42
CA ASP A 87 -1.90 -5.51 -19.04
C ASP A 87 -1.85 -5.34 -17.51
N HIS A 88 -2.59 -6.17 -16.79
CA HIS A 88 -2.53 -6.20 -15.32
C HIS A 88 -1.19 -6.74 -14.81
N ASP A 89 -0.69 -7.82 -15.42
CA ASP A 89 0.60 -8.40 -15.06
C ASP A 89 1.77 -7.46 -15.35
N ASP A 90 1.70 -6.74 -16.48
CA ASP A 90 2.66 -5.72 -16.85
C ASP A 90 2.64 -4.55 -15.85
N LEU A 91 1.46 -4.11 -15.42
CA LEU A 91 1.35 -3.07 -14.39
C LEU A 91 1.89 -3.56 -13.03
N VAL A 92 1.62 -4.79 -12.61
CA VAL A 92 2.21 -5.36 -11.37
C VAL A 92 3.74 -5.36 -11.44
N ALA A 93 4.32 -5.70 -12.59
CA ALA A 93 5.78 -5.72 -12.78
C ALA A 93 6.40 -4.31 -12.83
N ASP A 94 5.63 -3.32 -13.28
CA ASP A 94 6.06 -1.92 -13.38
C ASP A 94 5.92 -1.17 -12.05
N MET A 95 4.99 -1.60 -11.18
CA MET A 95 4.73 -0.96 -9.90
C MET A 95 5.76 -1.32 -8.81
N TRP A 96 5.96 -0.39 -7.87
CA TRP A 96 6.61 -0.67 -6.59
C TRP A 96 5.92 0.07 -5.45
N LEU A 97 6.03 -0.52 -4.26
CA LEU A 97 5.53 0.06 -3.03
C LEU A 97 6.54 1.10 -2.52
N ALA A 98 6.09 2.36 -2.44
CA ALA A 98 6.91 3.49 -2.00
C ALA A 98 6.77 3.75 -0.51
N GLU A 99 5.55 3.64 0.04
CA GLU A 99 5.27 3.83 1.46
C GLU A 99 4.09 2.94 1.88
N VAL A 100 4.08 2.53 3.15
CA VAL A 100 2.91 1.96 3.82
C VAL A 100 2.51 2.91 4.93
N ARG A 101 1.25 3.33 4.95
CA ARG A 101 0.67 4.06 6.07
C ARG A 101 -0.33 3.19 6.78
N ALA A 102 -0.27 3.20 8.10
CA ALA A 102 -1.11 2.38 8.93
C ALA A 102 -1.94 3.25 9.87
N HIS A 103 -3.21 2.89 9.91
CA HIS A 103 -4.22 3.52 10.73
C HIS A 103 -4.83 2.49 11.69
N GLN A 104 -5.88 2.87 12.41
CA GLN A 104 -6.51 1.94 13.37
C GLN A 104 -7.22 0.80 12.64
N HIS A 105 -7.86 1.12 11.51
CA HIS A 105 -8.78 0.24 10.82
C HIS A 105 -8.26 -0.29 9.48
N ASP A 106 -7.34 0.41 8.84
CA ASP A 106 -6.84 0.09 7.50
C ASP A 106 -5.34 0.36 7.32
N LEU A 107 -4.83 -0.08 6.16
CA LEU A 107 -3.52 0.27 5.63
C LEU A 107 -3.70 1.00 4.31
N ALA A 108 -3.04 2.14 4.13
CA ALA A 108 -2.86 2.74 2.81
C ALA A 108 -1.52 2.29 2.21
N LEU A 109 -1.59 1.66 1.04
CA LEU A 109 -0.44 1.27 0.23
C LEU A 109 -0.18 2.36 -0.82
N TRP A 110 0.97 3.03 -0.69
CA TRP A 110 1.37 4.11 -1.59
C TRP A 110 2.27 3.51 -2.66
N LEU A 111 1.75 3.40 -3.87
CA LEU A 111 2.36 2.74 -5.00
C LEU A 111 2.78 3.74 -6.08
N ARG A 112 3.82 3.37 -6.81
CA ARG A 112 4.36 4.12 -7.94
C ARG A 112 4.57 3.20 -9.12
N SER A 113 4.48 3.75 -10.32
CA SER A 113 4.74 3.06 -11.59
C SER A 113 5.88 3.75 -12.33
N ARG A 114 6.69 2.99 -13.09
CA ARG A 114 7.90 3.52 -13.74
C ARG A 114 7.54 4.07 -15.10
N SER A 115 6.60 3.41 -15.78
CA SER A 115 6.30 3.66 -17.17
C SER A 115 4.82 3.78 -17.47
N ALA A 116 3.95 2.99 -16.83
CA ALA A 116 2.52 3.03 -17.12
C ALA A 116 1.86 4.33 -16.64
N LEU A 117 2.24 4.80 -15.45
CA LEU A 117 1.71 5.99 -14.78
C LEU A 117 2.85 6.76 -14.06
N PRO A 118 3.83 7.30 -14.81
CA PRO A 118 5.10 7.81 -14.25
C PRO A 118 4.93 9.06 -13.38
N ASP A 119 3.90 9.85 -13.65
CA ASP A 119 3.51 11.11 -13.02
C ASP A 119 2.36 10.94 -12.01
N MET A 120 1.83 9.73 -11.85
CA MET A 120 0.75 9.45 -10.90
C MET A 120 1.22 8.64 -9.69
N GLN A 121 0.57 8.88 -8.57
CA GLN A 121 0.62 8.07 -7.36
C GLN A 121 -0.67 7.26 -7.25
N ILE A 122 -0.53 5.98 -6.96
CA ILE A 122 -1.66 5.09 -6.66
C ILE A 122 -1.71 4.92 -5.15
N VAL A 123 -2.86 5.19 -4.53
CA VAL A 123 -3.10 4.96 -3.10
C VAL A 123 -4.23 3.96 -2.98
N ALA A 124 -3.93 2.78 -2.44
CA ALA A 124 -4.93 1.74 -2.19
C ALA A 124 -5.13 1.58 -0.68
N THR A 125 -6.37 1.77 -0.22
CA THR A 125 -6.76 1.53 1.18
C THR A 125 -7.21 0.09 1.32
N VAL A 126 -6.62 -0.61 2.29
CA VAL A 126 -6.79 -2.06 2.49
C VAL A 126 -7.29 -2.34 3.89
N GLY A 127 -8.44 -2.99 3.97
CA GLY A 127 -9.06 -3.41 5.22
C GLY A 127 -8.31 -4.57 5.90
N GLN A 128 -8.67 -4.87 7.14
CA GLN A 128 -8.05 -5.97 7.92
C GLN A 128 -8.37 -7.37 7.38
N ASP A 129 -9.44 -7.50 6.59
CA ASP A 129 -9.81 -8.71 5.85
C ASP A 129 -8.95 -8.90 4.58
N GLY A 130 -8.20 -7.87 4.18
CA GLY A 130 -7.33 -7.87 3.02
C GLY A 130 -8.04 -7.48 1.72
N GLU A 131 -9.25 -6.93 1.79
CA GLU A 131 -9.92 -6.36 0.64
C GLU A 131 -9.47 -4.91 0.39
N VAL A 132 -9.50 -4.50 -0.88
CA VAL A 132 -9.28 -3.10 -1.27
C VAL A 132 -10.59 -2.37 -1.05
N GLU A 133 -10.59 -1.41 -0.13
CA GLU A 133 -11.78 -0.64 0.24
C GLU A 133 -11.92 0.63 -0.58
N ASP A 134 -10.79 1.22 -0.98
CA ASP A 134 -10.75 2.44 -1.78
C ASP A 134 -9.45 2.50 -2.62
N LEU A 135 -9.53 3.18 -3.76
CA LEU A 135 -8.42 3.37 -4.68
C LEU A 135 -8.42 4.77 -5.30
N GLU A 136 -7.33 5.49 -5.09
CA GLU A 136 -7.11 6.82 -5.65
C GLU A 136 -5.90 6.84 -6.58
N ILE A 137 -6.02 7.57 -7.70
CA ILE A 137 -4.93 7.86 -8.63
C ILE A 137 -4.73 9.38 -8.65
N ILE A 138 -3.58 9.84 -8.20
CA ILE A 138 -3.30 11.26 -7.89
C ILE A 138 -2.11 11.75 -8.72
N GLU A 139 -2.24 12.88 -9.39
CA GLU A 139 -1.15 13.54 -10.12
C GLU A 139 -0.14 14.19 -9.14
N LEU A 140 1.17 14.05 -9.43
CA LEU A 140 2.26 14.59 -8.60
C LEU A 140 2.65 16.05 -8.88
#